data_AF-A0AAU3ZG08-F1
#
_entry.id   AF-A0AAU3ZG08-F1
#
_cell.length_a   1.000
_cell.length_b   1.000
_cell.length_c   1.000
_cell.angle_alpha   90.00
_cell.angle_beta   90.00
_cell.angle_gamma   90.00
#
_symmetry.space_group_name_H-M   'P 1'
#
loop_
_entity.id
_entity.type
_entity.pdbx_description
1 polymer ?
#
loop_
_entity_poly.entity_id
_entity_poly.type
_entity_poly.pdbx_seq_one_letter_code
_entity_poly.pdbx_strand_id
1 'polypeptide(L)'
;MPRMPPLLGRSRRRAGQLADPALDDVELAEVRTQLAQGRWASVSSLLTATADDWDRRGHRLVVLAEGSGSAAWAEDWLLAEPDSADAAALLACAKVLRSLHGKDGRGGRTDKVGRAGRAAKDEEDAAREACRAAARLAPSDPTPWLGLLILARSRGTEEEVSRLFDEVRSRHPEHHHAHHLMAARLAERHPGAGQDPLHEVYDFAAWAAEQAPADSPLAVLPVVAHAERYRVLAVAGSEPDDPARSAHWTGRRARQVMKAAFDWWLEWEREDHPRNRVDLNFLAHAKFCEGRPAEAAALFHRIGEHFTPAPWAYPDRDPYQAFSAARGAALGSV
;
A
#
# COMPACT_ATOMS: atom_id res chain seq x y z
N MET A 1 48.31 -22.43 30.91
CA MET A 1 47.71 -21.91 29.65
C MET A 1 46.21 -22.13 29.72
N PRO A 2 45.38 -21.09 29.95
CA PRO A 2 43.92 -21.27 30.00
C PRO A 2 43.34 -21.42 28.59
N ARG A 3 42.36 -22.33 28.45
CA ARG A 3 41.62 -22.61 27.21
C ARG A 3 40.73 -21.43 26.82
N MET A 4 40.77 -21.02 25.55
CA MET A 4 39.84 -20.04 24.98
C MET A 4 38.42 -20.63 24.89
N PRO A 5 37.37 -19.86 25.23
CA PRO A 5 35.99 -20.29 25.04
C PRO A 5 35.59 -20.27 23.54
N PRO A 6 34.64 -21.12 23.11
CA PRO A 6 34.25 -21.23 21.72
C PRO A 6 33.50 -19.98 21.25
N LEU A 7 33.82 -19.53 20.04
CA LEU A 7 33.15 -18.43 19.36
C LEU A 7 31.69 -18.81 19.10
N LEU A 8 30.77 -18.13 19.78
CA LEU A 8 29.33 -18.18 19.52
C LEU A 8 29.09 -17.85 18.04
N GLY A 9 28.56 -18.83 17.31
CA GLY A 9 28.21 -18.70 15.91
C GLY A 9 27.27 -17.51 15.70
N ARG A 10 27.64 -16.62 14.78
CA ARG A 10 26.74 -15.61 14.24
C ARG A 10 25.51 -16.32 13.69
N SER A 11 24.38 -16.16 14.39
CA SER A 11 23.07 -16.53 13.87
C SER A 11 22.91 -15.83 12.52
N ARG A 12 22.88 -16.62 11.44
CA ARG A 12 22.50 -16.18 10.10
C ARG A 12 21.05 -15.72 10.25
N ARG A 13 20.80 -14.41 10.36
CA ARG A 13 19.47 -13.83 10.17
C ARG A 13 18.98 -14.39 8.83
N ARG A 14 17.95 -15.26 8.85
CA ARG A 14 17.23 -15.64 7.63
C ARG A 14 16.82 -14.33 6.97
N ALA A 15 17.14 -14.15 5.69
CA ALA A 15 16.54 -13.08 4.90
C ALA A 15 15.01 -13.23 5.08
N GLY A 16 14.37 -12.21 5.65
CA GLY A 16 12.93 -12.23 5.87
C GLY A 16 12.23 -12.50 4.54
N GLN A 17 11.20 -13.32 4.54
CA GLN A 17 10.37 -13.49 3.36
C GLN A 17 9.75 -12.13 3.04
N LEU A 18 9.94 -11.67 1.81
CA LEU A 18 9.37 -10.41 1.34
C LEU A 18 7.94 -10.68 0.88
N ALA A 19 7.02 -9.77 1.20
CA ALA A 19 5.67 -9.80 0.64
C ALA A 19 5.78 -9.61 -0.89
N ASP A 20 5.09 -10.42 -1.66
CA ASP A 20 5.00 -10.19 -3.11
C ASP A 20 3.97 -9.08 -3.37
N PRO A 21 4.38 -7.92 -3.92
CA PRO A 21 3.47 -6.82 -4.19
C PRO A 21 2.48 -7.12 -5.32
N ALA A 22 2.66 -8.20 -6.10
CA ALA A 22 1.68 -8.69 -7.08
C ALA A 22 0.50 -9.43 -6.42
N LEU A 23 0.54 -9.67 -5.11
CA LEU A 23 -0.51 -10.35 -4.36
C LEU A 23 -0.78 -11.73 -4.98
N ASP A 24 -2.00 -11.98 -5.47
CA ASP A 24 -2.42 -13.18 -6.18
C ASP A 24 -2.53 -13.02 -7.71
N ASP A 25 -2.12 -11.87 -8.26
CA ASP A 25 -2.04 -11.65 -9.72
C ASP A 25 -0.79 -12.35 -10.29
N VAL A 26 -0.94 -13.63 -10.61
CA VAL A 26 0.14 -14.48 -11.17
C VAL A 26 0.66 -13.93 -12.51
N GLU A 27 -0.22 -13.36 -13.34
CA GLU A 27 0.14 -12.78 -14.63
C GLU A 27 1.04 -11.56 -14.44
N LEU A 28 0.68 -10.66 -13.50
CA LEU A 28 1.50 -9.52 -13.11
C LEU A 28 2.87 -9.97 -12.56
N ALA A 29 2.90 -10.99 -11.70
CA ALA A 29 4.16 -11.51 -11.15
C ALA A 29 5.09 -12.01 -12.27
N GLU A 30 4.55 -12.74 -13.24
CA GLU A 30 5.31 -13.21 -14.41
C GLU A 30 5.82 -12.03 -15.25
N VAL A 31 4.93 -11.13 -15.66
CA VAL A 31 5.29 -9.98 -16.51
C VAL A 31 6.32 -9.08 -15.83
N ARG A 32 6.27 -8.92 -14.51
CA ARG A 32 7.30 -8.21 -13.74
C ARG A 32 8.66 -8.88 -13.85
N THR A 33 8.74 -10.21 -13.79
CA THR A 33 9.99 -10.96 -14.05
C THR A 33 10.47 -10.77 -15.48
N GLN A 34 9.56 -10.72 -16.47
CA GLN A 34 9.91 -10.50 -17.87
C GLN A 34 10.41 -9.05 -18.10
N LEU A 35 9.77 -8.05 -17.48
CA LEU A 35 10.19 -6.65 -17.53
C LEU A 35 11.59 -6.46 -16.91
N ALA A 36 11.92 -7.16 -15.83
CA ALA A 36 13.27 -7.14 -15.25
C ALA A 36 14.35 -7.64 -16.23
N GLN A 37 13.96 -8.41 -17.25
CA GLN A 37 14.82 -8.90 -18.34
C GLN A 37 14.77 -8.01 -19.60
N GLY A 38 14.13 -6.83 -19.53
CA GLY A 38 13.99 -5.88 -20.63
C GLY A 38 12.87 -6.19 -21.64
N ARG A 39 11.99 -7.15 -21.34
CA ARG A 39 10.86 -7.49 -22.21
C ARG A 39 9.64 -6.61 -21.93
N TRP A 40 9.72 -5.33 -22.31
CA TRP A 40 8.61 -4.39 -22.12
C TRP A 40 7.37 -4.72 -22.98
N ALA A 41 7.50 -5.46 -24.09
CA ALA A 41 6.36 -5.87 -24.93
C ALA A 41 5.33 -6.73 -24.17
N SER A 42 5.77 -7.49 -23.16
CA SER A 42 4.88 -8.25 -22.29
C SER A 42 4.04 -7.34 -21.37
N VAL A 43 4.58 -6.19 -20.97
CA VAL A 43 3.84 -5.16 -20.24
C VAL A 43 2.76 -4.56 -21.12
N SER A 44 3.07 -4.24 -22.37
CA SER A 44 2.08 -3.75 -23.35
C SER A 44 0.90 -4.72 -23.50
N SER A 45 1.21 -6.01 -23.66
CA SER A 45 0.18 -7.05 -23.78
C SER A 45 -0.69 -7.16 -22.52
N LEU A 46 -0.07 -7.12 -21.34
CA LEU A 46 -0.78 -7.15 -20.05
C LEU A 46 -1.72 -5.95 -19.89
N LEU A 47 -1.24 -4.74 -20.17
CA LEU A 47 -2.01 -3.51 -19.99
C LEU A 47 -3.14 -3.39 -21.01
N THR A 48 -2.91 -3.84 -22.25
CA THR A 48 -3.97 -3.95 -23.27
C THR A 48 -5.07 -4.90 -22.81
N ALA A 49 -4.72 -6.07 -22.26
CA ALA A 49 -5.70 -7.03 -21.74
C ALA A 49 -6.43 -6.52 -20.47
N THR A 50 -5.78 -5.66 -19.69
CA THR A 50 -6.38 -5.02 -18.50
C THR A 50 -7.46 -4.00 -18.89
N ALA A 51 -7.27 -3.33 -20.03
CA ALA A 51 -8.16 -2.29 -20.53
C ALA A 51 -8.49 -1.24 -19.46
N ASP A 52 -9.78 -0.94 -19.27
CA ASP A 52 -10.28 0.11 -18.38
C ASP A 52 -10.64 -0.41 -16.97
N ASP A 53 -10.18 -1.61 -16.58
CA ASP A 53 -10.21 -2.02 -15.16
C ASP A 53 -9.20 -1.15 -14.39
N TRP A 54 -9.65 0.04 -13.97
CA TRP A 54 -8.77 1.09 -13.45
C TRP A 54 -8.07 0.71 -12.16
N ASP A 55 -8.72 -0.03 -11.26
CA ASP A 55 -8.07 -0.54 -10.05
C ASP A 55 -6.97 -1.55 -10.39
N ARG A 56 -7.21 -2.44 -11.36
CA ARG A 56 -6.22 -3.44 -11.77
C ARG A 56 -5.08 -2.80 -12.53
N ARG A 57 -5.38 -1.88 -13.44
CA ARG A 57 -4.41 -1.12 -14.22
C ARG A 57 -3.51 -0.31 -13.30
N GLY A 58 -4.09 0.43 -12.36
CA GLY A 58 -3.34 1.20 -11.36
C GLY A 58 -2.47 0.30 -10.47
N HIS A 59 -2.99 -0.84 -10.02
CA HIS A 59 -2.22 -1.81 -9.25
C HIS A 59 -1.03 -2.37 -10.05
N ARG A 60 -1.28 -2.88 -11.26
CA ARG A 60 -0.27 -3.47 -12.15
C ARG A 60 0.84 -2.47 -12.46
N LEU A 61 0.50 -1.22 -12.82
CA LEU A 61 1.48 -0.19 -13.13
C LEU A 61 2.35 0.18 -11.92
N VAL A 62 1.76 0.31 -10.72
CA VAL A 62 2.52 0.59 -9.49
C VAL A 62 3.48 -0.56 -9.17
N VAL A 63 3.03 -1.81 -9.27
CA VAL A 63 3.86 -3.00 -8.97
C VAL A 63 4.99 -3.17 -10.00
N LEU A 64 4.70 -3.00 -11.30
CA LEU A 64 5.72 -3.04 -12.35
C LEU A 64 6.76 -1.93 -12.17
N ALA A 65 6.35 -0.75 -11.68
CA ALA A 65 7.21 0.40 -11.45
C ALA A 65 8.21 0.24 -10.29
N GLU A 66 8.03 -0.73 -9.38
CA GLU A 66 8.95 -0.97 -8.26
C GLU A 66 10.32 -1.52 -8.70
N GLY A 67 10.38 -2.15 -9.88
CA GLY A 67 11.63 -2.67 -10.43
C GLY A 67 12.67 -1.58 -10.69
N SER A 68 13.92 -1.81 -10.27
CA SER A 68 15.01 -0.84 -10.43
C SER A 68 15.30 -0.45 -11.89
N GLY A 69 15.03 -1.36 -12.84
CA GLY A 69 15.15 -1.12 -14.29
C GLY A 69 13.89 -0.55 -14.95
N SER A 70 12.75 -0.47 -14.26
CA SER A 70 11.46 -0.18 -14.89
C SER A 70 11.40 1.17 -15.58
N ALA A 71 12.02 2.20 -14.99
CA ALA A 71 12.09 3.52 -15.63
C ALA A 71 12.92 3.50 -16.93
N ALA A 72 14.03 2.77 -16.96
CA ALA A 72 14.88 2.68 -18.16
C ALA A 72 14.16 1.91 -19.27
N TRP A 73 13.50 0.80 -18.94
CA TRP A 73 12.73 0.04 -19.92
C TRP A 73 11.51 0.78 -20.44
N ALA A 74 10.87 1.62 -19.61
CA ALA A 74 9.79 2.49 -20.06
C ALA A 74 10.31 3.62 -20.98
N GLU A 75 11.51 4.15 -20.72
CA GLU A 75 12.17 5.10 -21.63
C GLU A 75 12.53 4.46 -22.97
N ASP A 76 13.06 3.24 -22.97
CA ASP A 76 13.32 2.46 -24.19
C ASP A 76 12.04 2.16 -24.99
N TRP A 77 10.95 1.84 -24.29
CA TRP A 77 9.65 1.66 -24.92
C TRP A 77 9.16 2.97 -25.56
N LEU A 78 9.27 4.12 -24.89
CA LEU A 78 8.91 5.41 -25.47
C LEU A 78 9.82 5.83 -26.66
N LEU A 79 11.06 5.36 -26.73
CA LEU A 79 11.89 5.56 -27.92
C LEU A 79 11.36 4.78 -29.13
N ALA A 80 10.81 3.59 -28.91
CA ALA A 80 10.18 2.79 -29.96
C ALA A 80 8.76 3.29 -30.30
N GLU A 81 7.99 3.72 -29.29
CA GLU A 81 6.60 4.13 -29.38
C GLU A 81 6.34 5.44 -28.60
N PRO A 82 6.67 6.62 -29.18
CA PRO A 82 6.65 7.90 -28.46
C PRO A 82 5.29 8.34 -27.91
N ASP A 83 4.20 7.91 -28.55
CA ASP A 83 2.82 8.28 -28.18
C ASP A 83 2.14 7.19 -27.32
N SER A 84 2.90 6.19 -26.84
CA SER A 84 2.35 5.11 -26.00
C SER A 84 1.95 5.62 -24.61
N ALA A 85 0.63 5.69 -24.36
CA ALA A 85 0.08 6.06 -23.06
C ALA A 85 0.50 5.08 -21.95
N ASP A 86 0.58 3.79 -22.27
CA ASP A 86 1.00 2.74 -21.33
C ASP A 86 2.46 2.90 -20.91
N ALA A 87 3.35 3.16 -21.89
CA ALA A 87 4.77 3.40 -21.62
C ALA A 87 4.96 4.67 -20.76
N ALA A 88 4.23 5.74 -21.08
CA ALA A 88 4.24 6.99 -20.32
C ALA A 88 3.74 6.78 -18.88
N ALA A 89 2.68 6.01 -18.68
CA ALA A 89 2.14 5.71 -17.35
C ALA A 89 3.11 4.86 -16.50
N LEU A 90 3.76 3.85 -17.11
CA LEU A 90 4.80 3.05 -16.45
C LEU A 90 5.99 3.93 -16.04
N LEU A 91 6.47 4.79 -16.95
CA LEU A 91 7.55 5.71 -16.67
C LEU A 91 7.19 6.66 -15.52
N ALA A 92 5.98 7.22 -15.53
CA ALA A 92 5.49 8.12 -14.49
C ALA A 92 5.52 7.43 -13.11
N CYS A 93 4.94 6.24 -12.99
CA CYS A 93 4.94 5.46 -11.74
C CYS A 93 6.37 5.13 -11.30
N ALA A 94 7.25 4.70 -12.21
CA ALA A 94 8.63 4.36 -11.88
C ALA A 94 9.44 5.58 -11.39
N LYS A 95 9.22 6.76 -11.98
CA LYS A 95 9.87 8.01 -11.50
C LYS A 95 9.34 8.42 -10.12
N VAL A 96 8.03 8.27 -9.86
CA VAL A 96 7.43 8.52 -8.54
C VAL A 96 8.06 7.64 -7.47
N LEU A 97 8.07 6.31 -7.68
CA LEU A 97 8.58 5.36 -6.69
C LEU A 97 10.09 5.53 -6.47
N ARG A 98 10.85 5.76 -7.54
CA ARG A 98 12.29 6.06 -7.42
C ARG A 98 12.53 7.34 -6.61
N SER A 99 11.75 8.39 -6.85
CA SER A 99 11.87 9.64 -6.10
C SER A 99 11.65 9.40 -4.61
N LEU A 100 10.65 8.58 -4.23
CA LEU A 100 10.37 8.22 -2.84
C LEU A 100 11.53 7.44 -2.19
N HIS A 101 12.06 6.40 -2.85
CA HIS A 101 13.14 5.56 -2.31
C HIS A 101 14.49 6.28 -2.14
N GLY A 102 14.76 7.36 -2.89
CA GLY A 102 16.03 8.09 -2.82
C GLY A 102 16.38 8.66 -1.43
N LYS A 103 15.39 8.74 -0.52
CA LYS A 103 15.55 9.29 0.83
C LYS A 103 15.80 8.22 1.92
N ASP A 104 15.31 6.99 1.74
CA ASP A 104 15.39 5.94 2.76
C ASP A 104 16.79 5.30 2.88
N GLY A 105 17.65 5.47 1.86
CA GLY A 105 18.98 4.86 1.78
C GLY A 105 20.18 5.72 2.18
N ARG A 106 20.02 6.98 2.63
CA ARG A 106 21.18 7.87 2.91
C ARG A 106 21.12 8.57 4.27
N GLY A 107 21.18 7.76 5.34
CA GLY A 107 21.68 8.22 6.63
C GLY A 107 23.21 8.35 6.60
N GLY A 108 23.74 9.50 6.19
CA GLY A 108 25.19 9.73 6.12
C GLY A 108 25.62 11.19 5.95
N ARG A 109 25.84 11.85 7.09
CA ARG A 109 26.70 13.03 7.38
C ARG A 109 26.83 14.15 6.32
N THR A 110 26.32 15.33 6.70
CA THR A 110 27.02 16.65 6.71
C THR A 110 28.30 16.64 5.84
N ASP A 111 28.31 17.00 4.55
CA ASP A 111 28.29 18.38 4.04
C ASP A 111 27.77 18.44 2.58
N LYS A 112 27.09 17.38 2.12
CA LYS A 112 26.53 17.24 0.75
C LYS A 112 25.05 17.67 0.63
N VAL A 113 24.55 18.40 1.63
CA VAL A 113 23.11 18.64 1.85
C VAL A 113 22.48 19.46 0.71
N GLY A 114 23.18 20.46 0.18
CA GLY A 114 22.65 21.32 -0.91
C GLY A 114 22.50 20.60 -2.26
N ARG A 115 23.52 19.84 -2.69
CA ARG A 115 23.48 19.12 -3.98
C ARG A 115 22.55 17.92 -3.95
N ALA A 116 22.52 17.20 -2.82
CA ALA A 116 21.60 16.08 -2.63
C ALA A 116 20.14 16.55 -2.56
N GLY A 117 19.87 17.67 -1.88
CA GLY A 117 18.54 18.28 -1.84
C GLY A 117 18.05 18.73 -3.21
N ARG A 118 18.92 19.40 -3.99
CA ARG A 118 18.56 19.80 -5.37
C ARG A 118 18.28 18.61 -6.28
N ALA A 119 19.12 17.58 -6.24
CA ALA A 119 18.89 16.37 -7.04
C ALA A 119 17.58 15.66 -6.68
N ALA A 120 17.25 15.55 -5.38
CA ALA A 120 15.98 14.97 -4.95
C ALA A 120 14.78 15.80 -5.40
N LYS A 121 14.89 17.14 -5.40
CA LYS A 121 13.86 18.03 -5.91
C LYS A 121 13.70 17.91 -7.44
N ASP A 122 14.81 17.88 -8.17
CA ASP A 122 14.81 17.68 -9.63
C ASP A 122 14.16 16.32 -10.00
N GLU A 123 14.42 15.25 -9.24
CA GLU A 123 13.78 13.94 -9.41
C GLU A 123 12.27 13.97 -9.13
N GLU A 124 11.86 14.70 -8.08
CA GLU A 124 10.45 14.89 -7.76
C GLU A 124 9.72 15.67 -8.86
N ASP A 125 10.29 16.78 -9.32
CA ASP A 125 9.70 17.60 -10.38
C ASP A 125 9.61 16.83 -11.71
N ALA A 126 10.62 16.00 -12.02
CA ALA A 126 10.59 15.10 -13.17
C ALA A 126 9.50 14.02 -13.05
N ALA A 127 9.27 13.47 -11.84
CA ALA A 127 8.17 12.53 -11.60
C ALA A 127 6.81 13.20 -11.80
N ARG A 128 6.65 14.42 -11.27
CA ARG A 128 5.42 15.22 -11.42
C ARG A 128 5.12 15.53 -12.88
N GLU A 129 6.13 15.92 -13.67
CA GLU A 129 5.92 16.19 -15.09
C GLU A 129 5.61 14.92 -15.88
N ALA A 130 6.26 13.79 -15.58
CA ALA A 130 5.96 12.51 -16.23
C ALA A 130 4.51 12.06 -15.97
N CYS A 131 4.00 12.20 -14.74
CA CYS A 131 2.59 11.95 -14.45
C CYS A 131 1.65 12.87 -15.24
N ARG A 132 1.95 14.17 -15.30
CA ARG A 132 1.12 15.11 -16.09
C ARG A 132 1.18 14.81 -17.58
N ALA A 133 2.32 14.39 -18.11
CA ALA A 133 2.46 13.97 -19.50
C ALA A 133 1.63 12.72 -19.79
N ALA A 134 1.70 11.70 -18.93
CA ALA A 134 0.88 10.50 -19.05
C ALA A 134 -0.62 10.82 -18.97
N ALA A 135 -1.03 11.73 -18.06
CA ALA A 135 -2.41 12.18 -17.94
C ALA A 135 -2.94 12.90 -19.19
N ARG A 136 -2.06 13.59 -19.95
CA ARG A 136 -2.43 14.21 -21.23
C ARG A 136 -2.65 13.18 -22.34
N LEU A 137 -1.90 12.08 -22.34
CA LEU A 137 -2.03 11.01 -23.34
C LEU A 137 -3.26 10.13 -23.11
N ALA A 138 -3.63 9.88 -21.86
CA ALA A 138 -4.84 9.13 -21.49
C ALA A 138 -5.68 9.89 -20.45
N PRO A 139 -6.51 10.87 -20.88
CA PRO A 139 -7.25 11.72 -19.95
C PRO A 139 -8.26 11.00 -19.04
N SER A 140 -8.76 9.82 -19.44
CA SER A 140 -9.67 8.99 -18.65
C SER A 140 -8.95 8.12 -17.62
N ASP A 141 -7.66 7.83 -17.79
CA ASP A 141 -6.90 6.96 -16.91
C ASP A 141 -6.60 7.67 -15.57
N PRO A 142 -7.06 7.15 -14.42
CA PRO A 142 -6.75 7.73 -13.12
C PRO A 142 -5.31 7.46 -12.66
N THR A 143 -4.60 6.51 -13.26
CA THR A 143 -3.30 6.02 -12.77
C THR A 143 -2.22 7.10 -12.69
N PRO A 144 -2.07 8.04 -13.65
CA PRO A 144 -1.11 9.12 -13.51
C PRO A 144 -1.40 10.03 -12.31
N TRP A 145 -2.68 10.24 -11.98
CA TRP A 145 -3.12 11.00 -10.80
C TRP A 145 -2.92 10.21 -9.51
N LEU A 146 -3.13 8.89 -9.53
CA LEU A 146 -2.75 8.00 -8.44
C LEU A 146 -1.24 8.09 -8.15
N GLY A 147 -0.38 8.11 -9.17
CA GLY A 147 1.06 8.32 -9.02
C GLY A 147 1.40 9.65 -8.35
N LEU A 148 0.74 10.74 -8.75
CA LEU A 148 0.89 12.04 -8.08
C LEU A 148 0.41 11.99 -6.63
N LEU A 149 -0.71 11.32 -6.35
CA LEU A 149 -1.26 11.16 -5.00
C LEU A 149 -0.31 10.37 -4.09
N ILE A 150 0.28 9.28 -4.59
CA ILE A 150 1.31 8.51 -3.88
C ILE A 150 2.49 9.41 -3.47
N LEU A 151 2.95 10.25 -4.39
CA LEU A 151 4.04 11.20 -4.13
C LEU A 151 3.62 12.28 -3.11
N ALA A 152 2.44 12.87 -3.29
CA ALA A 152 1.92 13.96 -2.48
C ALA A 152 1.57 13.51 -1.05
N ARG A 153 1.14 12.25 -0.85
CA ARG A 153 0.89 11.71 0.50
C ARG A 153 2.09 11.92 1.42
N SER A 154 3.31 11.73 0.91
CA SER A 154 4.55 11.83 1.67
C SER A 154 5.21 13.22 1.63
N ARG A 155 4.97 14.02 0.58
CA ARG A 155 5.74 15.26 0.31
C ARG A 155 4.90 16.48 -0.03
N GLY A 156 3.61 16.30 -0.27
CA GLY A 156 2.68 17.36 -0.66
C GLY A 156 2.04 18.04 0.54
N THR A 157 1.31 19.12 0.25
CA THR A 157 0.44 19.79 1.21
C THR A 157 -0.93 19.10 1.27
N GLU A 158 -1.73 19.42 2.28
CA GLU A 158 -3.09 18.89 2.41
C GLU A 158 -3.97 19.24 1.21
N GLU A 159 -3.85 20.48 0.73
CA GLU A 159 -4.58 20.97 -0.44
C GLU A 159 -4.17 20.23 -1.71
N GLU A 160 -2.86 19.93 -1.84
CA GLU A 160 -2.36 19.15 -2.96
C GLU A 160 -2.90 17.72 -2.94
N VAL A 161 -2.84 17.04 -1.79
CA VAL A 161 -3.38 15.68 -1.64
C VAL A 161 -4.87 15.65 -1.97
N SER A 162 -5.65 16.58 -1.42
CA SER A 162 -7.11 16.62 -1.61
C SER A 162 -7.46 16.83 -3.09
N ARG A 163 -6.79 17.78 -3.76
CA ARG A 163 -6.97 18.03 -5.20
C ARG A 163 -6.62 16.81 -6.05
N LEU A 164 -5.51 16.12 -5.74
CA LEU A 164 -5.10 14.93 -6.50
C LEU A 164 -6.03 13.74 -6.27
N PHE A 165 -6.55 13.59 -5.05
CA PHE A 165 -7.57 12.61 -4.74
C PHE A 165 -8.86 12.87 -5.54
N ASP A 166 -9.30 14.13 -5.66
CA ASP A 166 -10.45 14.50 -6.49
C ASP A 166 -10.21 14.25 -7.99
N GLU A 167 -8.98 14.43 -8.49
CA GLU A 167 -8.64 14.07 -9.88
C GLU A 167 -8.77 12.57 -10.13
N VAL A 168 -8.38 11.72 -9.17
CA VAL A 168 -8.60 10.27 -9.26
C VAL A 168 -10.10 9.96 -9.20
N ARG A 169 -10.82 10.51 -8.21
CA ARG A 169 -12.23 10.23 -7.96
C ARG A 169 -13.15 10.72 -9.08
N SER A 170 -12.79 11.80 -9.78
CA SER A 170 -13.55 12.27 -10.94
C SER A 170 -13.52 11.31 -12.13
N ARG A 171 -12.52 10.41 -12.18
CA ARG A 171 -12.35 9.38 -13.23
C ARG A 171 -12.85 8.02 -12.77
N HIS A 172 -12.54 7.65 -11.54
CA HIS A 172 -12.96 6.39 -10.92
C HIS A 172 -13.37 6.65 -9.46
N PRO A 173 -14.67 6.93 -9.20
CA PRO A 173 -15.16 7.37 -7.89
C PRO A 173 -14.85 6.46 -6.72
N GLU A 174 -14.71 5.16 -6.97
CA GLU A 174 -14.45 4.15 -5.94
C GLU A 174 -13.02 3.61 -5.94
N HIS A 175 -12.08 4.30 -6.63
CA HIS A 175 -10.70 3.82 -6.79
C HIS A 175 -10.06 3.46 -5.45
N HIS A 176 -9.86 2.16 -5.26
CA HIS A 176 -9.54 1.55 -3.97
C HIS A 176 -8.23 2.07 -3.38
N HIS A 177 -7.16 2.04 -4.19
CA HIS A 177 -5.84 2.46 -3.73
C HIS A 177 -5.81 3.94 -3.32
N ALA A 178 -6.51 4.81 -4.05
CA ALA A 178 -6.58 6.23 -3.73
C ALA A 178 -7.30 6.50 -2.39
N HIS A 179 -8.38 5.77 -2.11
CA HIS A 179 -9.08 5.87 -0.83
C HIS A 179 -8.21 5.42 0.34
N HIS A 180 -7.43 4.33 0.17
CA HIS A 180 -6.48 3.89 1.20
C HIS A 180 -5.40 4.94 1.47
N LEU A 181 -4.86 5.58 0.42
CA LEU A 181 -3.88 6.66 0.57
C LEU A 181 -4.46 7.87 1.30
N MET A 182 -5.71 8.25 0.98
CA MET A 182 -6.40 9.35 1.64
C MET A 182 -6.70 9.03 3.11
N ALA A 183 -7.16 7.83 3.42
CA ALA A 183 -7.38 7.38 4.80
C ALA A 183 -6.08 7.42 5.62
N ALA A 184 -4.97 6.93 5.04
CA ALA A 184 -3.66 6.97 5.69
C ALA A 184 -3.18 8.42 5.93
N ARG A 185 -3.38 9.33 4.96
CA ARG A 185 -3.03 10.74 5.13
C ARG A 185 -3.87 11.43 6.20
N LEU A 186 -5.18 11.20 6.20
CA LEU A 186 -6.07 11.78 7.21
C LEU A 186 -5.72 11.27 8.61
N ALA A 187 -5.43 9.98 8.76
CA ALA A 187 -5.05 9.39 10.05
C ALA A 187 -3.83 10.05 10.70
N GLU A 188 -2.89 10.56 9.89
CA GLU A 188 -1.65 11.22 10.33
C GLU A 188 -1.88 12.61 10.91
N ARG A 189 -3.09 13.18 10.76
CA ARG A 189 -3.44 14.45 11.37
C ARG A 189 -3.60 14.30 12.88
N HIS A 190 -3.34 15.40 13.56
CA HIS A 190 -3.45 15.52 15.02
C HIS A 190 -2.88 14.30 15.80
N PRO A 191 -1.61 13.91 15.56
CA PRO A 191 -1.04 12.71 16.19
C PRO A 191 -0.97 12.84 17.72
N GLY A 192 -0.81 14.06 18.23
CA GLY A 192 -0.79 14.35 19.68
C GLY A 192 -2.18 14.49 20.33
N ALA A 193 -3.28 14.41 19.57
CA ALA A 193 -4.62 14.45 20.15
C ALA A 193 -5.01 13.14 20.86
N GLY A 194 -4.18 12.09 20.74
CA GLY A 194 -4.46 10.79 21.33
C GLY A 194 -5.70 10.12 20.73
N GLN A 195 -6.33 9.24 21.50
CA GLN A 195 -7.59 8.62 21.12
C GLN A 195 -8.69 9.68 20.99
N ASP A 196 -9.10 9.96 19.75
CA ASP A 196 -10.24 10.80 19.43
C ASP A 196 -11.30 9.97 18.69
N PRO A 197 -12.43 9.62 19.32
CA PRO A 197 -13.51 8.89 18.67
C PRO A 197 -14.14 9.63 17.49
N LEU A 198 -13.98 10.95 17.38
CA LEU A 198 -14.51 11.81 16.32
C LEU A 198 -13.43 12.21 15.31
N HIS A 199 -12.29 11.52 15.31
CA HIS A 199 -11.23 11.79 14.35
C HIS A 199 -11.76 11.67 12.91
N GLU A 200 -11.49 12.69 12.09
CA GLU A 200 -12.07 12.87 10.75
C GLU A 200 -11.83 11.68 9.79
N VAL A 201 -10.76 10.90 10.02
CA VAL A 201 -10.49 9.68 9.25
C VAL A 201 -11.64 8.67 9.31
N TYR A 202 -12.33 8.58 10.44
CA TYR A 202 -13.45 7.65 10.60
C TYR A 202 -14.68 8.11 9.83
N ASP A 203 -14.93 9.41 9.82
CA ASP A 203 -16.08 9.99 9.11
C ASP A 203 -15.84 9.95 7.59
N PHE A 204 -14.61 10.21 7.14
CA PHE A 204 -14.22 9.99 5.74
C PHE A 204 -14.43 8.54 5.30
N ALA A 205 -13.95 7.57 6.10
CA ALA A 205 -14.04 6.17 5.72
C ALA A 205 -15.47 5.63 5.74
N ALA A 206 -16.28 6.06 6.72
CA ALA A 206 -17.71 5.74 6.76
C ALA A 206 -18.45 6.35 5.56
N TRP A 207 -18.22 7.63 5.28
CA TRP A 207 -18.80 8.31 4.12
C TRP A 207 -18.45 7.62 2.81
N ALA A 208 -17.17 7.29 2.58
CA ALA A 208 -16.73 6.64 1.35
C ALA A 208 -17.36 5.25 1.19
N ALA A 209 -17.44 4.46 2.27
CA ALA A 209 -18.12 3.16 2.24
C ALA A 209 -19.63 3.29 1.98
N GLU A 210 -20.30 4.30 2.53
CA GLU A 210 -21.73 4.55 2.33
C GLU A 210 -22.07 5.06 0.92
N GLN A 211 -21.18 5.80 0.28
CA GLN A 211 -21.38 6.29 -1.09
C GLN A 211 -21.09 5.23 -2.16
N ALA A 212 -20.29 4.22 -1.83
CA ALA A 212 -19.88 3.19 -2.78
C ALA A 212 -21.04 2.21 -3.08
N PRO A 213 -21.04 1.56 -4.26
CA PRO A 213 -21.90 0.42 -4.53
C PRO A 213 -21.76 -0.68 -3.47
N ALA A 214 -22.83 -1.45 -3.26
CA ALA A 214 -22.87 -2.46 -2.20
C ALA A 214 -21.82 -3.58 -2.37
N ASP A 215 -21.37 -3.84 -3.59
CA ASP A 215 -20.33 -4.83 -3.94
C ASP A 215 -18.91 -4.23 -3.98
N SER A 216 -18.75 -2.95 -3.63
CA SER A 216 -17.48 -2.24 -3.65
C SER A 216 -16.58 -2.63 -2.46
N PRO A 217 -15.28 -2.88 -2.67
CA PRO A 217 -14.33 -3.19 -1.60
C PRO A 217 -14.10 -2.02 -0.63
N LEU A 218 -14.59 -0.81 -0.94
CA LEU A 218 -14.56 0.31 -0.02
C LEU A 218 -15.35 0.07 1.28
N ALA A 219 -16.20 -0.96 1.34
CA ALA A 219 -16.82 -1.43 2.58
C ALA A 219 -15.78 -1.79 3.68
N VAL A 220 -14.54 -2.13 3.31
CA VAL A 220 -13.44 -2.44 4.25
C VAL A 220 -12.66 -1.18 4.67
N LEU A 221 -12.85 -0.04 3.99
CA LEU A 221 -12.12 1.20 4.28
C LEU A 221 -12.22 1.67 5.74
N PRO A 222 -13.37 1.55 6.44
CA PRO A 222 -13.44 1.82 7.88
C PRO A 222 -12.46 1.01 8.72
N VAL A 223 -12.17 -0.24 8.36
CA VAL A 223 -11.16 -1.08 9.04
C VAL A 223 -9.76 -0.53 8.79
N VAL A 224 -9.48 -0.13 7.55
CA VAL A 224 -8.20 0.49 7.15
C VAL A 224 -7.99 1.79 7.92
N ALA A 225 -9.00 2.66 8.02
CA ALA A 225 -8.95 3.89 8.82
C ALA A 225 -8.62 3.62 10.30
N HIS A 226 -9.24 2.58 10.89
CA HIS A 226 -8.90 2.16 12.25
C HIS A 226 -7.45 1.69 12.39
N ALA A 227 -6.94 0.91 11.45
CA ALA A 227 -5.56 0.44 11.46
C ALA A 227 -4.54 1.57 11.25
N GLU A 228 -4.80 2.50 10.33
CA GLU A 228 -3.98 3.69 10.12
C GLU A 228 -3.98 4.59 11.34
N ARG A 229 -5.14 4.78 11.98
CA ARG A 229 -5.20 5.58 13.21
C ARG A 229 -4.45 4.89 14.35
N TYR A 230 -4.57 3.57 14.50
CA TYR A 230 -3.76 2.81 15.46
C TYR A 230 -2.26 3.03 15.21
N ARG A 231 -1.79 2.90 13.96
CA ARG A 231 -0.38 3.13 13.60
C ARG A 231 0.10 4.50 14.09
N VAL A 232 -0.65 5.55 13.82
CA VAL A 232 -0.28 6.92 14.23
C VAL A 232 -0.26 7.08 15.75
N LEU A 233 -1.26 6.53 16.44
CA LEU A 233 -1.33 6.59 17.90
C LEU A 233 -0.22 5.81 18.58
N ALA A 234 0.13 4.64 18.07
CA ALA A 234 1.20 3.81 18.59
C ALA A 234 2.57 4.47 18.38
N VAL A 235 2.84 5.02 17.19
CA VAL A 235 4.06 5.81 16.92
C VAL A 235 4.16 7.03 17.84
N ALA A 236 3.03 7.67 18.16
CA ALA A 236 2.97 8.80 19.10
C ALA A 236 3.04 8.39 20.59
N GLY A 237 3.12 7.10 20.90
CA GLY A 237 3.15 6.56 22.26
C GLY A 237 1.81 6.67 23.02
N SER A 238 0.71 6.96 22.32
CA SER A 238 -0.65 7.00 22.89
C SER A 238 -1.31 5.61 22.95
N GLU A 239 -0.81 4.66 22.15
CA GLU A 239 -1.22 3.26 22.16
C GLU A 239 -0.02 2.32 22.36
N PRO A 240 -0.21 1.10 22.88
CA PRO A 240 0.84 0.10 22.93
C PRO A 240 1.38 -0.28 21.55
N ASP A 241 2.69 -0.50 21.46
CA ASP A 241 3.36 -1.00 20.24
C ASP A 241 2.87 -2.38 19.79
N ASP A 242 2.34 -3.17 20.73
CA ASP A 242 1.67 -4.44 20.41
C ASP A 242 0.17 -4.18 20.19
N PRO A 243 -0.35 -4.30 18.95
CA PRO A 243 -1.74 -4.00 18.64
C PRO A 243 -2.72 -4.89 19.39
N ALA A 244 -2.36 -6.14 19.70
CA ALA A 244 -3.22 -7.05 20.45
C ALA A 244 -3.44 -6.62 21.92
N ARG A 245 -2.59 -5.73 22.45
CA ARG A 245 -2.71 -5.16 23.80
C ARG A 245 -3.44 -3.82 23.81
N SER A 246 -3.76 -3.27 22.65
CA SER A 246 -4.39 -1.95 22.52
C SER A 246 -5.91 -2.03 22.70
N ALA A 247 -6.46 -1.16 23.56
CA ALA A 247 -7.91 -1.03 23.73
C ALA A 247 -8.60 -0.41 22.50
N HIS A 248 -7.83 0.15 21.56
CA HIS A 248 -8.30 0.73 20.30
C HIS A 248 -9.18 -0.24 19.49
N TRP A 249 -8.90 -1.54 19.56
CA TRP A 249 -9.61 -2.58 18.81
C TRP A 249 -10.88 -3.09 19.48
N THR A 250 -11.05 -2.86 20.80
CA THR A 250 -12.12 -3.49 21.61
C THR A 250 -13.25 -2.53 22.01
N GLY A 251 -13.11 -1.24 21.69
CA GLY A 251 -14.15 -0.24 21.87
C GLY A 251 -15.45 -0.57 21.12
N ARG A 252 -16.59 -0.04 21.57
CA ARG A 252 -17.90 -0.30 20.93
C ARG A 252 -17.92 0.06 19.44
N ARG A 253 -17.39 1.24 19.07
CA ARG A 253 -17.31 1.70 17.67
C ARG A 253 -16.45 0.75 16.84
N ALA A 254 -15.26 0.40 17.33
CA ALA A 254 -14.36 -0.53 16.65
C ALA A 254 -15.04 -1.88 16.39
N ARG A 255 -15.68 -2.48 17.40
CA ARG A 255 -16.42 -3.75 17.25
C ARG A 255 -17.54 -3.66 16.21
N GLN A 256 -18.29 -2.57 16.17
CA GLN A 256 -19.34 -2.39 15.18
C GLN A 256 -18.76 -2.30 13.76
N VAL A 257 -17.67 -1.55 13.58
CA VAL A 257 -16.96 -1.43 12.30
C VAL A 257 -16.41 -2.79 11.85
N MET A 258 -15.69 -3.50 12.72
CA MET A 258 -15.10 -4.80 12.36
C MET A 258 -16.17 -5.86 12.11
N LYS A 259 -17.31 -5.80 12.79
CA LYS A 259 -18.46 -6.68 12.52
C LYS A 259 -19.04 -6.38 11.14
N ALA A 260 -19.36 -5.12 10.84
CA ALA A 260 -19.96 -4.74 9.56
C ALA A 260 -19.07 -5.12 8.36
N ALA A 261 -17.77 -4.85 8.43
CA ALA A 261 -16.83 -5.22 7.38
C ALA A 261 -16.67 -6.75 7.21
N PHE A 262 -16.73 -7.51 8.32
CA PHE A 262 -16.67 -8.97 8.26
C PHE A 262 -17.96 -9.58 7.70
N ASP A 263 -19.13 -9.06 8.10
CA ASP A 263 -20.41 -9.50 7.55
C ASP A 263 -20.48 -9.21 6.04
N TRP A 264 -20.06 -8.00 5.62
CA TRP A 264 -19.95 -7.66 4.20
C TRP A 264 -19.01 -8.63 3.46
N TRP A 265 -17.84 -8.93 4.04
CA TRP A 265 -16.89 -9.87 3.44
C TRP A 265 -17.47 -11.29 3.30
N LEU A 266 -18.31 -11.75 4.24
CA LEU A 266 -18.97 -13.05 4.14
C LEU A 266 -19.99 -13.11 3.00
N GLU A 267 -20.65 -11.99 2.70
CA GLU A 267 -21.62 -11.85 1.62
C GLU A 267 -20.97 -11.55 0.27
N TRP A 268 -19.71 -11.13 0.28
CA TRP A 268 -18.97 -10.75 -0.93
C TRP A 268 -18.52 -11.99 -1.71
N GLU A 269 -19.25 -12.30 -2.78
CA GLU A 269 -18.98 -13.46 -3.65
C GLU A 269 -17.86 -13.21 -4.68
N ARG A 270 -17.37 -11.97 -4.79
CA ARG A 270 -16.42 -11.54 -5.82
C ARG A 270 -15.00 -11.47 -5.27
N GLU A 271 -14.19 -12.51 -5.46
CA GLU A 271 -12.76 -12.43 -5.12
C GLU A 271 -11.91 -11.78 -6.22
N ASP A 272 -12.50 -11.09 -7.20
CA ASP A 272 -11.80 -10.66 -8.41
C ASP A 272 -11.12 -9.28 -8.31
N HIS A 273 -11.40 -8.49 -7.28
CA HIS A 273 -10.76 -7.19 -7.11
C HIS A 273 -9.23 -7.34 -6.92
N PRO A 274 -8.38 -6.62 -7.68
CA PRO A 274 -6.92 -6.80 -7.72
C PRO A 274 -6.20 -6.54 -6.40
N ARG A 275 -6.87 -5.92 -5.42
CA ARG A 275 -6.30 -5.60 -4.10
C ARG A 275 -7.02 -6.32 -2.95
N ASN A 276 -7.83 -7.34 -3.24
CA ASN A 276 -8.57 -8.12 -2.23
C ASN A 276 -7.66 -8.61 -1.07
N ARG A 277 -6.39 -8.98 -1.35
CA ARG A 277 -5.45 -9.47 -0.35
C ARG A 277 -5.04 -8.38 0.63
N VAL A 278 -5.00 -7.12 0.19
CA VAL A 278 -4.77 -5.99 1.09
C VAL A 278 -5.89 -5.94 2.12
N ASP A 279 -7.15 -5.95 1.68
CA ASP A 279 -8.33 -5.85 2.54
C ASP A 279 -8.43 -7.02 3.51
N LEU A 280 -8.19 -8.24 3.02
CA LEU A 280 -8.13 -9.44 3.87
C LEU A 280 -7.07 -9.33 4.96
N ASN A 281 -5.87 -8.80 4.65
CA ASN A 281 -4.82 -8.60 5.64
C ASN A 281 -5.22 -7.55 6.70
N PHE A 282 -5.87 -6.45 6.30
CA PHE A 282 -6.41 -5.46 7.24
C PHE A 282 -7.51 -6.04 8.14
N LEU A 283 -8.45 -6.78 7.56
CA LEU A 283 -9.55 -7.40 8.30
C LEU A 283 -9.04 -8.51 9.25
N ALA A 284 -8.12 -9.36 8.79
CA ALA A 284 -7.52 -10.41 9.63
C ALA A 284 -6.74 -9.83 10.80
N HIS A 285 -5.95 -8.78 10.56
CA HIS A 285 -5.26 -8.05 11.62
C HIS A 285 -6.24 -7.48 12.64
N ALA A 286 -7.30 -6.81 12.18
CA ALA A 286 -8.31 -6.25 13.06
C ALA A 286 -9.02 -7.33 13.89
N LYS A 287 -9.45 -8.44 13.28
CA LYS A 287 -10.10 -9.57 13.98
C LYS A 287 -9.18 -10.28 14.97
N PHE A 288 -7.91 -10.40 14.63
CA PHE A 288 -6.91 -10.92 15.55
C PHE A 288 -6.76 -10.01 16.77
N CYS A 289 -6.62 -8.70 16.57
CA CYS A 289 -6.47 -7.72 17.66
C CYS A 289 -7.76 -7.52 18.48
N GLU A 290 -8.94 -7.73 17.88
CA GLU A 290 -10.24 -7.74 18.56
C GLU A 290 -10.38 -8.97 19.51
N GLY A 291 -9.54 -10.00 19.34
CA GLY A 291 -9.66 -11.26 20.09
C GLY A 291 -10.73 -12.20 19.53
N ARG A 292 -10.95 -12.18 18.20
CA ARG A 292 -11.89 -13.06 17.46
C ARG A 292 -11.12 -14.12 16.66
N PRO A 293 -10.47 -15.12 17.29
CA PRO A 293 -9.55 -16.03 16.62
C PRO A 293 -10.22 -16.90 15.54
N ALA A 294 -11.49 -17.28 15.70
CA ALA A 294 -12.21 -18.07 14.70
C ALA A 294 -12.48 -17.29 13.41
N GLU A 295 -12.86 -16.00 13.52
CA GLU A 295 -13.04 -15.13 12.36
C GLU A 295 -11.71 -14.81 11.69
N ALA A 296 -10.67 -14.54 12.50
CA ALA A 296 -9.32 -14.35 12.00
C ALA A 296 -8.80 -15.59 11.26
N ALA A 297 -9.07 -16.80 11.76
CA ALA A 297 -8.69 -18.06 11.12
C ALA A 297 -9.31 -18.21 9.72
N ALA A 298 -10.60 -17.90 9.56
CA ALA A 298 -11.27 -17.92 8.26
C ALA A 298 -10.58 -16.98 7.24
N LEU A 299 -10.21 -15.78 7.68
CA LEU A 299 -9.50 -14.81 6.86
C LEU A 299 -8.07 -15.28 6.53
N PHE A 300 -7.33 -15.82 7.50
CA PHE A 300 -5.98 -16.36 7.26
C PHE A 300 -5.96 -17.52 6.27
N HIS A 301 -6.99 -18.38 6.29
CA HIS A 301 -7.13 -19.43 5.28
C HIS A 301 -7.26 -18.85 3.88
N ARG A 302 -8.03 -17.76 3.72
CA ARG A 302 -8.19 -17.09 2.44
C ARG A 302 -6.95 -16.33 2.01
N ILE A 303 -6.29 -15.60 2.92
CA ILE A 303 -5.04 -14.88 2.61
C ILE A 303 -3.98 -15.83 2.03
N GLY A 304 -3.91 -17.07 2.52
CA GLY A 304 -2.93 -18.04 2.03
C GLY A 304 -1.50 -17.57 2.32
N GLU A 305 -0.68 -17.42 1.29
CA GLU A 305 0.70 -16.93 1.39
C GLU A 305 0.84 -15.42 1.14
N HIS A 306 -0.24 -14.74 0.75
CA HIS A 306 -0.23 -13.35 0.28
C HIS A 306 -0.33 -12.35 1.44
N PHE A 307 0.61 -12.40 2.38
CA PHE A 307 0.71 -11.39 3.42
C PHE A 307 1.18 -10.05 2.85
N THR A 308 0.76 -8.94 3.46
CA THR A 308 1.15 -7.58 3.05
C THR A 308 1.97 -6.89 4.15
N PRO A 309 2.83 -5.89 3.84
CA PRO A 309 3.55 -5.16 4.88
C PRO A 309 2.61 -4.43 5.84
N ALA A 310 1.68 -3.64 5.33
CA ALA A 310 0.60 -3.06 6.11
C ALA A 310 -0.59 -4.03 6.19
N PRO A 311 -1.23 -4.21 7.36
CA PRO A 311 -0.96 -3.55 8.64
C PRO A 311 0.06 -4.28 9.53
N TRP A 312 0.60 -5.41 9.13
CA TRP A 312 1.45 -6.27 9.98
C TRP A 312 2.74 -5.62 10.46
N ALA A 313 3.22 -4.59 9.75
CA ALA A 313 4.35 -3.77 10.14
C ALA A 313 3.99 -2.72 11.21
N TYR A 314 2.73 -2.54 11.61
CA TYR A 314 2.35 -1.43 12.50
C TYR A 314 2.73 -1.71 13.98
N PRO A 315 3.23 -0.69 14.71
CA PRO A 315 3.74 0.58 14.18
C PRO A 315 5.07 0.42 13.43
N ASP A 316 6.01 -0.39 13.95
CA ASP A 316 7.35 -0.63 13.38
C ASP A 316 7.82 -2.09 13.60
N ARG A 317 6.93 -3.04 13.29
CA ARG A 317 7.15 -4.49 13.44
C ARG A 317 7.68 -5.12 12.14
N ASP A 318 8.32 -6.29 12.27
CA ASP A 318 8.60 -7.13 11.09
C ASP A 318 7.27 -7.75 10.60
N PRO A 319 6.81 -7.43 9.37
CA PRO A 319 5.48 -7.82 8.91
C PRO A 319 5.34 -9.33 8.76
N TYR A 320 6.38 -10.02 8.30
CA TYR A 320 6.33 -11.47 8.10
C TYR A 320 6.24 -12.20 9.44
N GLN A 321 7.02 -11.80 10.43
CA GLN A 321 6.98 -12.38 11.78
C GLN A 321 5.63 -12.09 12.46
N ALA A 322 5.12 -10.86 12.34
CA ALA A 322 3.83 -10.49 12.93
C ALA A 322 2.67 -11.27 12.29
N PHE A 323 2.61 -11.35 10.96
CA PHE A 323 1.62 -12.15 10.24
C PHE A 323 1.71 -13.63 10.63
N SER A 324 2.92 -14.21 10.59
CA SER A 324 3.12 -15.63 10.88
C SER A 324 2.73 -15.99 12.31
N ALA A 325 3.07 -15.14 13.29
CA ALA A 325 2.69 -15.35 14.68
C ALA A 325 1.17 -15.26 14.88
N ALA A 326 0.51 -14.26 14.29
CA ALA A 326 -0.93 -14.10 14.37
C ALA A 326 -1.67 -15.26 13.69
N ARG A 327 -1.20 -15.69 12.52
CA ARG A 327 -1.72 -16.86 11.81
C ARG A 327 -1.55 -18.15 12.61
N GLY A 328 -0.37 -18.39 13.17
CA GLY A 328 -0.12 -19.58 14.01
C GLY A 328 -1.05 -19.62 15.22
N ALA A 329 -1.20 -18.50 15.92
CA ALA A 329 -2.09 -18.36 17.07
C ALA A 329 -3.57 -18.57 16.70
N ALA A 330 -4.04 -18.01 15.58
CA ALA A 330 -5.43 -18.15 15.15
C ALA A 330 -5.77 -19.56 14.65
N LEU A 331 -4.83 -20.24 13.99
CA LEU A 331 -5.02 -21.59 13.43
C LEU A 331 -4.76 -22.72 14.45
N GLY A 332 -4.32 -22.40 15.67
CA GLY A 332 -4.01 -23.39 16.70
C GLY A 332 -2.69 -24.15 16.47
N SER A 333 -1.82 -23.63 15.62
CA SER A 333 -0.49 -24.18 15.33
C SER A 333 0.51 -23.58 16.32
N VAL A 334 0.63 -24.17 17.52
CA VAL A 334 1.72 -23.90 18.48
C VAL A 334 2.85 -24.88 18.25
#